data_AF-A0A9E7KAF7-F1
#
_entry.id   AF-A0A9E7KAF7-F1
#
_cell.length_a   1.000
_cell.length_b   1.000
_cell.length_c   1.000
_cell.angle_alpha   90.00
_cell.angle_beta   90.00
_cell.angle_gamma   90.00
#
_symmetry.space_group_name_H-M   'P 1'
#
loop_
_entity.id
_entity.type
_entity.pdbx_description
1 polymer ?
#
loop_
_entity_poly.entity_id
_entity_poly.type
_entity_poly.pdbx_seq_one_letter_code
_entity_poly.pdbx_strand_id
1 'polypeptide(L)'
;MANSNIQPHRPVVSHVLPDEKIVSVIKNLNTPLRNHEGESTLFKESTFLHQHAPADEEFTQCNPSNALLKVFMYDLPPEFHFGILGWHGDGKSVWPNIRAEVPHYPGGLHLQHSIDYWLTLDLLSSRFSDRSAPCSAVRVEDSREADVVFVPFFSSLSYNRHSKVNPPETVSTNELLQKKLVEFLTSQREWKRSGGRDHIIMAHHPNSMLDARMKLSPCMFVLSDFGRYFPHVANVEKDIIAPYKHLIKTFVNDSFGFDDRSILLYFQGGIHRKDGGSIRKQLFNLLKGEKSVHFAFGSLRENGTDEASRGMHSSKFCLNMAGDTPSSNRLFDAIASHCVPVIISDDIELPYEDVLDYSKFCIFVRAFDAIKKGFLMTLIRSVSREDWTQMWQRLKEVEGYFEFQYPSKKDDAVQMVWQAVARKVPAIQLKVHRSSRFSRFDVHR
;
A
#
# COMPACT_ATOMS: atom_id res chain seq x y z
N MET A 1 -28.86 56.11 8.35
CA MET A 1 -27.61 56.43 7.64
C MET A 1 -27.09 55.16 7.01
N ALA A 2 -26.64 55.25 5.77
CA ALA A 2 -26.51 54.16 4.81
C ALA A 2 -25.16 53.43 4.85
N ASN A 3 -25.16 52.25 4.19
CA ASN A 3 -24.04 51.54 3.53
C ASN A 3 -22.94 50.94 4.43
N SER A 4 -22.34 49.78 4.13
CA SER A 4 -22.34 48.93 2.94
C SER A 4 -21.72 47.56 3.26
N ASN A 5 -22.24 46.52 2.58
CA ASN A 5 -21.66 45.18 2.44
C ASN A 5 -20.24 45.21 1.84
N ILE A 6 -19.34 44.35 2.36
CA ILE A 6 -18.09 43.97 1.69
C ILE A 6 -17.96 42.44 1.73
N GLN A 7 -18.10 41.81 0.56
CA GLN A 7 -17.67 40.44 0.28
C GLN A 7 -16.16 40.42 -0.06
N PRO A 8 -15.41 39.36 0.28
CA PRO A 8 -14.04 39.21 -0.21
C PRO A 8 -13.99 38.53 -1.58
N HIS A 9 -13.20 39.13 -2.47
CA HIS A 9 -12.94 38.74 -3.86
C HIS A 9 -12.22 37.38 -4.00
N ARG A 10 -12.67 36.57 -4.97
CA ARG A 10 -11.90 35.46 -5.57
C ARG A 10 -10.92 36.02 -6.62
N PRO A 11 -9.69 35.50 -6.74
CA PRO A 11 -8.81 35.85 -7.84
C PRO A 11 -9.23 35.11 -9.12
N VAL A 12 -9.37 35.88 -10.20
CA VAL A 12 -9.55 35.45 -11.58
C VAL A 12 -8.18 34.98 -12.10
N VAL A 13 -8.08 33.71 -12.53
CA VAL A 13 -6.92 33.24 -13.31
C VAL A 13 -7.34 33.20 -14.77
N SER A 14 -6.63 33.99 -15.57
CA SER A 14 -6.79 34.15 -17.01
C SER A 14 -6.39 32.87 -17.75
N HIS A 15 -7.29 32.39 -18.61
CA HIS A 15 -7.01 31.37 -19.62
C HIS A 15 -6.06 31.91 -20.69
N VAL A 16 -4.98 31.19 -20.94
CA VAL A 16 -4.18 31.30 -22.16
C VAL A 16 -3.99 29.87 -22.70
N LEU A 17 -4.64 29.57 -23.82
CA LEU A 17 -4.41 28.38 -24.65
C LEU A 17 -3.07 28.53 -25.40
N PRO A 18 -2.45 27.41 -25.80
CA PRO A 18 -2.40 27.15 -27.24
C PRO A 18 -2.68 25.69 -27.65
N ASP A 19 -3.53 25.58 -28.66
CA ASP A 19 -3.62 24.67 -29.81
C ASP A 19 -3.16 23.21 -29.78
N GLU A 20 -4.17 22.39 -30.10
CA GLU A 20 -4.24 21.12 -30.83
C GLU A 20 -2.98 20.59 -31.55
N LYS A 21 -2.63 19.33 -31.23
CA LYS A 21 -2.61 18.19 -32.17
C LYS A 21 -2.22 16.92 -31.41
N ILE A 22 -3.07 15.89 -31.48
CA ILE A 22 -2.73 14.46 -31.69
C ILE A 22 -4.06 13.69 -31.56
N VAL A 23 -4.69 13.48 -32.71
CA VAL A 23 -5.73 12.47 -32.95
C VAL A 23 -5.21 11.66 -34.12
N SER A 24 -4.70 10.44 -33.88
CA SER A 24 -4.65 9.36 -34.89
C SER A 24 -3.91 8.13 -34.37
N VAL A 25 -4.60 7.16 -33.73
CA VAL A 25 -4.20 5.74 -33.80
C VAL A 25 -5.46 4.85 -33.71
N ILE A 26 -6.33 4.90 -34.72
CA ILE A 26 -7.13 3.73 -35.15
C ILE A 26 -7.34 3.90 -36.65
N LYS A 27 -6.45 3.29 -37.45
CA LYS A 27 -6.66 2.86 -38.84
C LYS A 27 -5.33 2.33 -39.39
N ASN A 28 -5.20 1.01 -39.49
CA ASN A 28 -4.96 0.30 -40.77
C ASN A 28 -4.39 -1.10 -40.51
N LEU A 29 -5.16 -2.11 -40.93
CA LEU A 29 -4.72 -3.47 -41.24
C LEU A 29 -4.60 -3.60 -42.77
N ASN A 30 -3.62 -4.40 -43.22
CA ASN A 30 -3.32 -4.90 -44.58
C ASN A 30 -2.66 -3.87 -45.52
N THR A 31 -1.48 -4.06 -46.15
CA THR A 31 -0.92 -5.20 -46.94
C THR A 31 0.62 -4.96 -47.18
N PRO A 32 1.44 -5.77 -47.91
CA PRO A 32 2.71 -6.32 -47.42
C PRO A 32 4.03 -5.83 -48.08
N LEU A 33 5.14 -6.12 -47.38
CA LEU A 33 6.55 -6.34 -47.80
C LEU A 33 7.24 -5.39 -48.80
N ARG A 34 8.30 -4.72 -48.31
CA ARG A 34 9.59 -4.63 -49.05
C ARG A 34 10.77 -4.35 -48.11
N ASN A 35 11.82 -5.16 -48.27
CA ASN A 35 13.11 -5.08 -47.60
C ASN A 35 13.84 -3.77 -47.91
N HIS A 36 14.55 -3.22 -46.93
CA HIS A 36 15.92 -2.73 -47.12
C HIS A 36 16.66 -2.68 -45.77
N GLU A 37 17.90 -3.17 -45.84
CA GLU A 37 18.86 -3.37 -44.76
C GLU A 37 19.52 -2.05 -44.30
N GLY A 38 19.90 -2.02 -43.01
CA GLY A 38 21.16 -1.43 -42.54
C GLY A 38 21.17 0.06 -42.18
N GLU A 39 21.07 0.38 -40.89
CA GLU A 39 22.21 0.88 -40.12
C GLU A 39 21.92 0.90 -38.61
N SER A 40 22.91 0.41 -37.86
CA SER A 40 22.88 0.10 -36.44
C SER A 40 23.51 1.25 -35.64
N THR A 41 22.80 1.76 -34.63
CA THR A 41 23.40 2.55 -33.54
C THR A 41 23.02 1.95 -32.21
N LEU A 42 24.03 1.41 -31.52
CA LEU A 42 23.98 0.78 -30.21
C LEU A 42 23.34 1.66 -29.14
N PHE A 43 22.24 1.21 -28.56
CA PHE A 43 21.93 1.46 -27.15
C PHE A 43 22.19 0.15 -26.39
N LYS A 44 23.16 0.18 -25.48
CA LYS A 44 23.45 -0.92 -24.54
C LYS A 44 22.30 -1.00 -23.54
N GLU A 45 21.37 -1.90 -23.77
CA GLU A 45 20.45 -2.38 -22.72
C GLU A 45 21.24 -3.18 -21.68
N SER A 46 20.98 -2.88 -20.41
CA SER A 46 21.50 -3.61 -19.27
C SER A 46 20.89 -5.01 -19.24
N THR A 47 21.68 -6.01 -19.60
CA THR A 47 21.39 -7.43 -19.37
C THR A 47 21.39 -7.75 -17.88
N PHE A 48 20.24 -7.61 -17.23
CA PHE A 48 19.87 -8.37 -16.04
C PHE A 48 18.38 -8.62 -16.15
N LEU A 49 18.01 -9.85 -16.53
CA LEU A 49 16.72 -10.54 -16.31
C LEU A 49 16.40 -11.46 -17.49
N HIS A 50 17.18 -12.54 -17.60
CA HIS A 50 16.71 -13.78 -18.20
C HIS A 50 17.48 -14.92 -17.57
N GLN A 51 16.83 -15.66 -16.68
CA GLN A 51 16.98 -17.11 -16.54
C GLN A 51 15.95 -17.68 -15.55
N HIS A 52 15.03 -18.45 -16.15
CA HIS A 52 14.37 -19.69 -15.73
C HIS A 52 13.77 -19.90 -14.32
N ALA A 53 12.62 -20.59 -14.37
CA ALA A 53 11.79 -21.12 -13.29
C ALA A 53 12.56 -21.75 -12.11
N PRO A 54 12.00 -21.77 -10.88
CA PRO A 54 12.78 -22.07 -9.69
C PRO A 54 13.16 -23.55 -9.63
N ALA A 55 14.44 -23.82 -9.83
CA ALA A 55 15.12 -24.93 -9.22
C ALA A 55 15.49 -24.51 -7.79
N ASP A 56 15.18 -25.37 -6.81
CA ASP A 56 15.52 -25.29 -5.37
C ASP A 56 16.50 -24.17 -4.98
N GLU A 57 15.98 -22.99 -4.64
CA GLU A 57 16.81 -21.87 -4.14
C GLU A 57 17.21 -22.13 -2.68
N GLU A 58 18.52 -22.20 -2.47
CA GLU A 58 19.20 -22.23 -1.19
C GLU A 58 18.70 -21.11 -0.26
N PHE A 59 18.16 -21.44 0.91
CA PHE A 59 17.69 -20.47 1.89
C PHE A 59 18.87 -19.59 2.36
N THR A 60 19.00 -18.36 1.84
CA THR A 60 19.96 -17.39 2.38
C THR A 60 19.56 -17.01 3.80
N GLN A 61 20.25 -17.61 4.77
CA GLN A 61 20.16 -17.29 6.19
C GLN A 61 20.33 -15.78 6.42
N CYS A 62 19.55 -15.21 7.35
CA CYS A 62 19.67 -13.80 7.69
C CYS A 62 21.11 -13.47 8.15
N ASN A 63 21.81 -12.63 7.39
CA ASN A 63 23.11 -12.10 7.78
C ASN A 63 22.99 -10.60 8.09
N PRO A 64 23.04 -10.20 9.37
CA PRO A 64 22.95 -8.79 9.78
C PRO A 64 23.99 -7.87 9.15
N SER A 65 25.16 -8.41 8.73
CA SER A 65 26.21 -7.63 8.08
C SER A 65 25.86 -7.25 6.64
N ASN A 66 24.96 -8.01 6.01
CA ASN A 66 24.54 -7.83 4.62
C ASN A 66 23.10 -7.32 4.50
N ALA A 67 22.44 -7.02 5.63
CA ALA A 67 21.09 -6.48 5.62
C ALA A 67 21.06 -5.13 4.90
N LEU A 68 20.00 -4.91 4.11
CA LEU A 68 19.83 -3.67 3.35
C LEU A 68 19.55 -2.47 4.26
N LEU A 69 19.01 -2.72 5.44
CA LEU A 69 18.56 -1.69 6.37
C LEU A 69 18.83 -2.07 7.82
N LYS A 70 19.53 -1.20 8.55
CA LYS A 70 19.65 -1.27 10.01
C LYS A 70 18.58 -0.42 10.66
N VAL A 71 17.74 -1.02 11.49
CA VAL A 71 16.57 -0.38 12.08
C VAL A 71 16.70 -0.33 13.58
N PHE A 72 16.71 0.87 14.15
CA PHE A 72 16.49 1.02 15.59
C PHE A 72 14.99 1.04 15.85
N MET A 73 14.50 0.25 16.80
CA MET A 73 13.08 0.20 17.15
C MET A 73 12.89 0.61 18.61
N TYR A 74 12.04 1.61 18.84
CA TYR A 74 11.73 2.05 20.20
C TYR A 74 11.05 0.96 21.02
N ASP A 75 11.45 0.83 22.27
CA ASP A 75 10.78 0.03 23.30
C ASP A 75 9.58 0.79 23.87
N LEU A 76 8.56 1.00 23.04
CA LEU A 76 7.30 1.62 23.47
C LEU A 76 6.58 0.74 24.49
N PRO A 77 5.86 1.32 25.46
CA PRO A 77 5.02 0.56 26.38
C PRO A 77 4.00 -0.35 25.66
N PRO A 78 3.58 -1.48 26.26
CA PRO A 78 2.64 -2.42 25.62
C PRO A 78 1.32 -1.82 25.15
N GLU A 79 0.85 -0.72 25.76
CA GLU A 79 -0.36 0.01 25.34
C GLU A 79 -0.30 0.55 23.91
N PHE A 80 0.88 0.59 23.29
CA PHE A 80 1.06 1.00 21.89
C PHE A 80 1.05 -0.17 20.90
N HIS A 81 1.21 -1.43 21.33
CA HIS A 81 1.36 -2.57 20.40
C HIS A 81 0.64 -3.83 20.86
N PHE A 82 1.36 -4.88 21.24
CA PHE A 82 0.83 -6.18 21.64
C PHE A 82 -0.11 -6.12 22.85
N GLY A 83 -0.01 -5.11 23.72
CA GLY A 83 -1.00 -4.88 24.78
C GLY A 83 -2.39 -4.58 24.23
N ILE A 84 -2.49 -3.93 23.06
CA ILE A 84 -3.77 -3.71 22.36
C ILE A 84 -4.36 -5.05 21.90
N LEU A 85 -3.52 -6.07 21.64
CA LEU A 85 -3.94 -7.43 21.29
C LEU A 85 -4.35 -8.27 22.52
N GLY A 86 -4.23 -7.74 23.73
CA GLY A 86 -4.49 -8.48 24.97
C GLY A 86 -3.29 -9.26 25.49
N TRP A 87 -2.09 -9.01 24.96
CA TRP A 87 -0.88 -9.56 25.57
C TRP A 87 -0.56 -8.79 26.86
N HIS A 88 -0.50 -9.54 27.96
CA HIS A 88 -0.14 -9.02 29.28
C HIS A 88 1.27 -9.51 29.59
N GLY A 89 2.27 -8.65 29.37
CA GLY A 89 3.66 -8.96 29.66
C GLY A 89 3.91 -9.28 31.13
N ASP A 90 5.09 -9.83 31.42
CA ASP A 90 5.50 -10.20 32.78
C ASP A 90 6.15 -9.05 33.58
N GLY A 91 6.15 -7.84 33.02
CA GLY A 91 6.79 -6.65 33.56
C GLY A 91 8.32 -6.59 33.35
N LYS A 92 8.94 -7.62 32.78
CA LYS A 92 10.40 -7.66 32.51
C LYS A 92 10.74 -7.25 31.09
N SER A 93 9.81 -7.46 30.16
CA SER A 93 9.97 -7.13 28.74
C SER A 93 8.77 -6.33 28.25
N VAL A 94 9.01 -5.38 27.34
CA VAL A 94 7.93 -4.74 26.57
C VAL A 94 7.51 -5.58 25.36
N TRP A 95 8.24 -6.65 25.03
CA TRP A 95 7.97 -7.52 23.88
C TRP A 95 7.52 -8.93 24.29
N PRO A 96 6.59 -9.55 23.54
CA PRO A 96 6.25 -10.95 23.71
C PRO A 96 7.43 -11.87 23.36
N ASN A 97 7.49 -13.05 23.98
CA ASN A 97 8.42 -14.10 23.56
C ASN A 97 7.90 -14.80 22.31
N ILE A 98 8.16 -14.20 21.14
CA ILE A 98 7.69 -14.69 19.83
C ILE A 98 8.31 -16.03 19.39
N ARG A 99 9.28 -16.58 20.14
CA ARG A 99 9.75 -17.96 19.96
C ARG A 99 8.82 -18.98 20.61
N ALA A 100 8.23 -18.62 21.74
CA ALA A 100 7.31 -19.47 22.46
C ALA A 100 5.91 -19.38 21.82
N GLU A 101 5.41 -18.16 21.65
CA GLU A 101 4.08 -17.93 21.09
C GLU A 101 4.02 -16.53 20.45
N VAL A 102 3.47 -16.48 19.24
CA VAL A 102 3.21 -15.22 18.54
C VAL A 102 1.79 -14.77 18.90
N PRO A 103 1.60 -13.59 19.54
CA PRO A 103 0.26 -13.13 19.88
C PRO A 103 -0.63 -13.00 18.65
N HIS A 104 -1.82 -13.60 18.70
CA HIS A 104 -2.75 -13.61 17.58
C HIS A 104 -3.26 -12.20 17.24
N TYR A 105 -3.13 -11.78 15.98
CA TYR A 105 -3.77 -10.58 15.47
C TYR A 105 -5.24 -10.86 15.16
N PRO A 106 -6.20 -10.03 15.64
CA PRO A 106 -7.62 -10.26 15.41
C PRO A 106 -7.93 -10.30 13.90
N GLY A 107 -8.58 -11.37 13.45
CA GLY A 107 -9.00 -11.55 12.07
C GLY A 107 -10.11 -10.58 11.61
N GLY A 108 -10.72 -10.91 10.48
CA GLY A 108 -11.77 -10.08 9.86
C GLY A 108 -11.22 -8.80 9.24
N LEU A 109 -12.06 -7.75 9.16
CA LEU A 109 -11.72 -6.51 8.46
C LEU A 109 -10.53 -5.75 9.07
N HIS A 110 -10.19 -6.00 10.34
CA HIS A 110 -9.04 -5.35 10.99
C HIS A 110 -7.70 -5.86 10.46
N LEU A 111 -7.68 -7.07 9.91
CA LEU A 111 -6.48 -7.73 9.42
C LEU A 111 -5.89 -7.00 8.21
N GLN A 112 -6.71 -6.36 7.37
CA GLN A 112 -6.25 -5.71 6.14
C GLN A 112 -5.24 -4.56 6.38
N HIS A 113 -5.21 -3.99 7.60
CA HIS A 113 -4.31 -2.92 7.99
C HIS A 113 -3.28 -3.32 9.06
N SER A 114 -2.94 -4.61 9.15
CA SER A 114 -2.04 -5.19 10.16
C SER A 114 -0.54 -5.02 9.89
N ILE A 115 -0.14 -4.08 9.02
CA ILE A 115 1.24 -3.96 8.51
C ILE A 115 2.22 -3.74 9.67
N ASP A 116 1.85 -2.89 10.63
CA ASP A 116 2.63 -2.59 11.84
C ASP A 116 2.96 -3.85 12.66
N TYR A 117 2.02 -4.79 12.76
CA TYR A 117 2.22 -6.07 13.44
C TYR A 117 3.25 -6.94 12.71
N TRP A 118 3.14 -7.10 11.39
CA TRP A 118 4.07 -7.94 10.62
C TRP A 118 5.49 -7.37 10.61
N LEU A 119 5.64 -6.06 10.42
CA LEU A 119 6.94 -5.38 10.47
C LEU A 119 7.59 -5.50 11.86
N THR A 120 6.79 -5.39 12.93
CA THR A 120 7.29 -5.52 14.30
C THR A 120 7.78 -6.94 14.59
N LEU A 121 7.02 -7.96 14.19
CA LEU A 121 7.44 -9.36 14.33
C LEU A 121 8.72 -9.65 13.54
N ASP A 122 8.85 -9.08 12.35
CA ASP A 122 10.04 -9.24 11.53
C ASP A 122 11.29 -8.66 12.20
N LEU A 123 11.20 -7.44 12.73
CA LEU A 123 12.30 -6.82 13.48
C LEU A 123 12.64 -7.58 14.78
N LEU A 124 11.63 -8.02 15.53
CA LEU A 124 11.85 -8.80 16.75
C LEU A 124 12.58 -10.11 16.46
N SER A 125 12.16 -10.82 15.41
CA SER A 125 12.77 -12.09 15.02
C SER A 125 14.13 -11.93 14.34
N SER A 126 14.45 -10.77 13.77
CA SER A 126 15.76 -10.50 13.14
C SER A 126 16.95 -10.63 14.09
N ARG A 127 16.70 -10.60 15.41
CA ARG A 127 17.72 -10.77 16.46
C ARG A 127 18.10 -12.22 16.73
N PHE A 128 17.39 -13.17 16.13
CA PHE A 128 17.60 -14.59 16.35
C PHE A 128 18.76 -15.09 15.49
N SER A 129 19.82 -15.57 16.13
CA SER A 129 21.04 -16.06 15.45
C SER A 129 20.80 -17.28 14.56
N ASP A 130 19.76 -18.05 14.86
CA ASP A 130 19.30 -19.26 14.16
C ASP A 130 18.17 -18.96 13.14
N ARG A 131 17.89 -17.68 12.85
CA ARG A 131 16.83 -17.31 11.90
C ARG A 131 17.17 -17.78 10.48
N SER A 132 16.34 -18.68 9.95
CA SER A 132 16.41 -19.16 8.57
C SER A 132 15.73 -18.24 7.55
N ALA A 133 14.80 -17.39 7.99
CA ALA A 133 14.11 -16.43 7.13
C ALA A 133 15.04 -15.29 6.66
N PRO A 134 14.91 -14.81 5.41
CA PRO A 134 15.71 -13.69 4.92
C PRO A 134 15.40 -12.41 5.70
N CYS A 135 16.33 -11.45 5.71
CA CYS A 135 16.17 -10.17 6.41
C CYS A 135 16.66 -9.00 5.56
N SER A 136 15.72 -8.30 4.93
CA SER A 136 15.98 -7.01 4.29
C SER A 136 16.26 -5.93 5.33
N ALA A 137 15.62 -6.03 6.50
CA ALA A 137 15.87 -5.18 7.65
C ALA A 137 16.33 -6.00 8.86
N VAL A 138 17.26 -5.45 9.64
CA VAL A 138 17.69 -6.02 10.92
C VAL A 138 17.59 -5.00 12.03
N ARG A 139 17.09 -5.46 13.18
CA ARG A 139 16.99 -4.63 14.38
C ARG A 139 18.38 -4.44 15.01
N VAL A 140 18.77 -3.20 15.23
CA VAL A 140 19.97 -2.81 16.00
C VAL A 140 19.58 -2.24 17.36
N GLU A 141 20.45 -2.43 18.35
CA GLU A 141 20.23 -1.94 19.72
C GLU A 141 20.66 -0.48 19.90
N ASP A 142 21.68 -0.05 19.16
CA ASP A 142 22.19 1.32 19.22
C ASP A 142 21.61 2.15 18.08
N SER A 143 20.87 3.22 18.41
CA SER A 143 20.28 4.13 17.44
C SER A 143 21.31 4.89 16.59
N ARG A 144 22.59 4.88 16.97
CA ARG A 144 23.71 5.43 16.20
C ARG A 144 24.12 4.54 15.03
N GLU A 145 23.81 3.26 15.08
CA GLU A 145 24.10 2.29 14.01
C GLU A 145 22.97 2.15 13.01
N ALA A 146 21.81 2.76 13.30
CA ALA A 146 20.61 2.63 12.51
C ALA A 146 20.55 3.63 11.36
N ASP A 147 20.04 3.16 10.22
CA ASP A 147 19.68 3.98 9.06
C ASP A 147 18.36 4.72 9.28
N VAL A 148 17.44 4.09 10.02
CA VAL A 148 16.09 4.58 10.31
C VAL A 148 15.63 4.16 11.71
N VAL A 149 14.66 4.89 12.25
CA VAL A 149 14.01 4.62 13.53
C VAL A 149 12.57 4.17 13.32
N PHE A 150 12.25 2.92 13.65
CA PHE A 150 10.91 2.40 13.58
C PHE A 150 10.12 2.67 14.87
N VAL A 151 8.89 3.16 14.70
CA VAL A 151 7.96 3.45 15.80
C VAL A 151 6.86 2.38 15.83
N PRO A 152 6.94 1.38 16.74
CA PRO A 152 6.03 0.23 16.77
C PRO A 152 4.71 0.59 17.47
N PHE A 153 3.97 1.57 16.91
CA PHE A 153 2.61 1.88 17.33
C PHE A 153 1.62 1.19 16.39
N PHE A 154 0.78 0.30 16.93
CA PHE A 154 -0.26 -0.40 16.19
C PHE A 154 -1.46 0.52 15.94
N SER A 155 -1.21 1.62 15.23
CA SER A 155 -2.11 2.78 15.10
C SER A 155 -3.43 2.41 14.41
N SER A 156 -3.38 1.50 13.43
CA SER A 156 -4.57 0.96 12.76
C SER A 156 -5.47 0.22 13.74
N LEU A 157 -4.88 -0.62 14.60
CA LEU A 157 -5.61 -1.39 15.61
C LEU A 157 -6.12 -0.49 16.74
N SER A 158 -5.30 0.48 17.17
CA SER A 158 -5.70 1.50 18.17
C SER A 158 -6.91 2.28 17.67
N TYR A 159 -6.91 2.75 16.42
CA TYR A 159 -8.09 3.38 15.83
C TYR A 159 -9.31 2.45 15.88
N ASN A 160 -9.16 1.21 15.41
CA ASN A 160 -10.27 0.26 15.34
C ASN A 160 -10.90 -0.06 16.70
N ARG A 161 -10.11 -0.18 17.76
CA ARG A 161 -10.58 -0.56 19.10
C ARG A 161 -10.93 0.63 19.99
N HIS A 162 -10.25 1.75 19.80
CA HIS A 162 -10.15 2.81 20.80
C HIS A 162 -10.51 4.21 20.26
N SER A 163 -11.09 4.33 19.06
CA SER A 163 -11.53 5.63 18.52
C SER A 163 -12.82 6.17 19.11
N LYS A 164 -13.64 5.33 19.76
CA LYS A 164 -14.89 5.76 20.38
C LYS A 164 -14.59 6.46 21.71
N VAL A 165 -15.20 7.63 21.90
CA VAL A 165 -15.24 8.30 23.19
C VAL A 165 -16.35 7.65 24.01
N ASN A 166 -16.00 7.17 25.19
CA ASN A 166 -16.97 6.66 26.16
C ASN A 166 -17.19 7.75 27.21
N PRO A 167 -18.42 8.02 27.66
CA PRO A 167 -18.65 8.89 28.81
C PRO A 167 -18.12 8.26 30.11
N PRO A 168 -17.56 9.03 31.07
CA PRO A 168 -17.53 10.49 31.14
C PRO A 168 -16.33 11.14 30.42
N GLU A 169 -15.47 10.37 29.76
CA GLU A 169 -14.30 10.90 29.07
C GLU A 169 -14.68 11.81 27.89
N THR A 170 -13.85 12.80 27.60
CA THR A 170 -14.02 13.75 26.49
C THR A 170 -13.14 13.44 25.29
N VAL A 171 -12.14 12.59 25.47
CA VAL A 171 -11.17 12.17 24.44
C VAL A 171 -11.11 10.66 24.39
N SER A 172 -10.88 10.13 23.19
CA SER A 172 -10.77 8.68 23.00
C SER A 172 -9.39 8.17 23.45
N THR A 173 -9.29 6.91 23.85
CA THR A 173 -7.98 6.30 24.16
C THR A 173 -7.03 6.35 22.96
N ASN A 174 -7.55 6.22 21.73
CA ASN A 174 -6.74 6.37 20.52
C ASN A 174 -6.15 7.80 20.38
N GLU A 175 -6.92 8.84 20.69
CA GLU A 175 -6.43 10.22 20.68
C GLU A 175 -5.38 10.46 21.77
N LEU A 176 -5.61 9.92 22.98
CA LEU A 176 -4.67 10.02 24.08
C LEU A 176 -3.32 9.35 23.76
N LEU A 177 -3.36 8.13 23.19
CA LEU A 177 -2.15 7.42 22.77
C LEU A 177 -1.38 8.19 21.70
N GLN A 178 -2.06 8.79 20.72
CA GLN A 178 -1.41 9.64 19.73
C GLN A 178 -0.71 10.87 20.34
N LYS A 179 -1.34 11.53 21.32
CA LYS A 179 -0.73 12.66 22.04
C LYS A 179 0.52 12.22 22.81
N LYS A 180 0.40 11.13 23.60
CA LYS A 180 1.52 10.52 24.33
C LYS A 180 2.66 10.13 23.38
N LEU A 181 2.35 9.59 22.21
CA LEU A 181 3.35 9.19 21.22
C LEU A 181 4.13 10.41 20.72
N VAL A 182 3.46 11.50 20.37
CA VAL A 182 4.13 12.73 19.91
C VAL A 182 5.03 13.30 21.00
N GLU A 183 4.54 13.38 22.23
CA GLU A 183 5.33 13.85 23.38
C GLU A 183 6.55 12.95 23.62
N PHE A 184 6.36 11.63 23.59
CA PHE A 184 7.44 10.66 23.72
C PHE A 184 8.49 10.88 22.62
N LEU A 185 8.10 10.83 21.34
CA LEU A 185 9.00 10.90 20.20
C LEU A 185 9.80 12.21 20.19
N THR A 186 9.12 13.35 20.35
CA THR A 186 9.77 14.68 20.27
C THR A 186 10.78 14.93 21.38
N SER A 187 10.68 14.21 22.51
CA SER A 187 11.64 14.29 23.61
C SER A 187 12.92 13.49 23.38
N GLN A 188 12.90 12.50 22.47
CA GLN A 188 13.99 11.55 22.25
C GLN A 188 15.22 12.18 21.57
N ARG A 189 16.39 11.58 21.80
CA ARG A 189 17.66 12.03 21.19
C ARG A 189 17.66 11.80 19.68
N GLU A 190 17.11 10.68 19.22
CA GLU A 190 17.02 10.37 17.79
C GLU A 190 16.14 11.38 17.07
N TRP A 191 15.02 11.80 17.68
CA TRP A 191 14.17 12.85 17.12
C TRP A 191 14.92 14.18 17.00
N LYS A 192 15.62 14.59 18.07
CA LYS A 192 16.42 15.83 18.06
C LYS A 192 17.53 15.82 17.02
N ARG A 193 18.06 14.63 16.69
CA ARG A 193 19.11 14.44 15.67
C ARG A 193 18.61 14.73 14.25
N SER A 194 17.43 14.24 13.90
CA SER A 194 16.93 14.25 12.52
C SER A 194 15.74 15.20 12.29
N GLY A 195 15.15 15.73 13.36
CA GLY A 195 13.85 16.39 13.32
C GLY A 195 12.71 15.43 12.96
N GLY A 196 12.87 14.13 13.25
CA GLY A 196 11.90 13.08 12.93
C GLY A 196 12.03 12.50 11.51
N ARG A 197 12.97 12.97 10.70
CA ARG A 197 13.02 12.63 9.26
C ARG A 197 13.39 11.19 8.96
N ASP A 198 14.13 10.56 9.86
CA ASP A 198 14.52 9.15 9.80
C ASP A 198 13.55 8.25 10.58
N HIS A 199 12.46 8.81 11.14
CA HIS A 199 11.42 8.04 11.82
C HIS A 199 10.40 7.48 10.83
N ILE A 200 10.05 6.21 11.02
CA ILE A 200 9.00 5.51 10.29
C ILE A 200 7.76 5.44 11.17
N ILE A 201 6.68 6.07 10.73
CA ILE A 201 5.39 6.11 11.43
C ILE A 201 4.37 5.29 10.67
N MET A 202 3.75 4.36 11.36
CA MET A 202 2.67 3.53 10.81
C MET A 202 1.36 4.32 10.79
N ALA A 203 0.80 4.54 9.60
CA ALA A 203 -0.49 5.22 9.40
C ALA A 203 -1.28 4.59 8.24
N HIS A 204 -1.22 3.26 8.13
CA HIS A 204 -1.78 2.50 7.00
C HIS A 204 -3.31 2.54 6.95
N HIS A 205 -4.01 2.51 8.08
CA HIS A 205 -5.45 2.76 8.07
C HIS A 205 -5.73 4.25 7.75
N PRO A 206 -6.59 4.60 6.78
CA PRO A 206 -6.81 6.00 6.38
C PRO A 206 -7.29 6.94 7.49
N ASN A 207 -7.80 6.40 8.60
CA ASN A 207 -8.22 7.15 9.79
C ASN A 207 -7.32 6.96 11.03
N SER A 208 -6.22 6.18 10.97
CA SER A 208 -5.29 6.14 12.10
C SER A 208 -4.43 7.40 12.14
N MET A 209 -3.89 7.78 13.30
CA MET A 209 -2.98 8.94 13.43
C MET A 209 -3.60 10.33 13.13
N LEU A 210 -4.92 10.49 13.03
CA LEU A 210 -5.56 11.77 12.66
C LEU A 210 -5.11 12.97 13.52
N ASP A 211 -4.86 12.76 14.81
CA ASP A 211 -4.50 13.80 15.77
C ASP A 211 -2.99 14.09 15.81
N ALA A 212 -2.18 13.18 15.24
CA ALA A 212 -0.71 13.25 15.26
C ALA A 212 -0.09 13.56 13.88
N ARG A 213 -0.75 13.26 12.76
CA ARG A 213 -0.19 13.38 11.39
C ARG A 213 0.46 14.72 11.10
N MET A 214 -0.16 15.84 11.50
CA MET A 214 0.41 17.17 11.27
C MET A 214 1.73 17.36 12.01
N LYS A 215 1.78 16.96 13.28
CA LYS A 215 2.97 17.09 14.15
C LYS A 215 4.09 16.14 13.72
N LEU A 216 3.74 15.00 13.15
CA LEU A 216 4.66 13.98 12.66
C LEU A 216 4.95 14.08 11.16
N SER A 217 4.46 15.11 10.46
CA SER A 217 4.64 15.29 9.01
C SER A 217 6.10 15.25 8.50
N PRO A 218 7.14 15.60 9.30
CA PRO A 218 8.53 15.42 8.86
C PRO A 218 8.95 13.96 8.64
N CYS A 219 8.26 13.01 9.26
CA CYS A 219 8.60 11.59 9.25
C CYS A 219 8.25 10.92 7.92
N MET A 220 8.80 9.72 7.71
CA MET A 220 8.33 8.78 6.69
C MET A 220 7.08 8.05 7.21
N PHE A 221 5.98 8.14 6.49
CA PHE A 221 4.76 7.40 6.77
C PHE A 221 4.67 6.15 5.91
N VAL A 222 4.19 5.06 6.51
CA VAL A 222 3.73 3.87 5.79
C VAL A 222 2.21 3.94 5.71
N LEU A 223 1.70 4.07 4.49
CA LEU A 223 0.32 4.45 4.16
C LEU A 223 -0.33 3.42 3.23
N SER A 224 -1.67 3.41 3.15
CA SER A 224 -2.39 2.67 2.10
C SER A 224 -2.62 3.50 0.84
N ASP A 225 -2.74 4.82 0.99
CA ASP A 225 -2.85 5.83 -0.06
C ASP A 225 -2.68 7.24 0.54
N PHE A 226 -2.67 8.26 -0.32
CA PHE A 226 -2.58 9.67 0.07
C PHE A 226 -3.92 10.42 0.11
N GLY A 227 -5.05 9.76 -0.17
CA GLY A 227 -6.33 10.43 -0.41
C GLY A 227 -6.89 11.25 0.75
N ARG A 228 -6.42 11.00 1.99
CA ARG A 228 -6.81 11.75 3.20
C ARG A 228 -5.72 12.68 3.73
N TYR A 229 -4.71 12.97 2.92
CA TYR A 229 -3.56 13.75 3.33
C TYR A 229 -3.40 14.97 2.43
N PHE A 230 -3.04 16.10 3.05
CA PHE A 230 -2.51 17.21 2.28
C PHE A 230 -1.11 16.85 1.77
N PRO A 231 -0.71 17.25 0.55
CA PRO A 231 0.60 16.89 -0.02
C PRO A 231 1.82 17.30 0.81
N HIS A 232 1.70 18.35 1.63
CA HIS A 232 2.77 18.78 2.53
C HIS A 232 2.91 17.90 3.78
N VAL A 233 1.90 17.07 4.09
CA VAL A 233 1.89 16.12 5.21
C VAL A 233 2.39 14.75 4.75
N ALA A 234 1.86 14.29 3.61
CA ALA A 234 2.27 13.03 3.01
C ALA A 234 2.38 13.13 1.49
N ASN A 235 3.43 12.54 0.92
CA ASN A 235 3.74 12.54 -0.51
C ASN A 235 4.70 11.41 -0.90
N VAL A 236 4.74 11.13 -2.20
CA VAL A 236 5.57 10.09 -2.81
C VAL A 236 7.08 10.28 -2.61
N GLU A 237 7.57 11.49 -2.32
CA GLU A 237 9.01 11.70 -2.14
C GLU A 237 9.55 11.03 -0.89
N LYS A 238 8.79 11.08 0.21
CA LYS A 238 9.26 10.64 1.53
C LYS A 238 8.51 9.42 2.07
N ASP A 239 7.26 9.23 1.67
CA ASP A 239 6.38 8.20 2.24
C ASP A 239 6.33 6.95 1.34
N ILE A 240 5.78 5.88 1.90
CA ILE A 240 5.67 4.59 1.22
C ILE A 240 4.21 4.13 1.26
N ILE A 241 3.75 3.64 0.13
CA ILE A 241 2.49 2.90 0.04
C ILE A 241 2.77 1.43 0.28
N ALA A 242 2.18 0.86 1.34
CA ALA A 242 2.20 -0.57 1.62
C ALA A 242 0.90 -1.22 1.11
N PRO A 243 0.95 -2.50 0.68
CA PRO A 243 -0.25 -3.21 0.30
C PRO A 243 -1.14 -3.50 1.51
N TYR A 244 -2.43 -3.69 1.25
CA TYR A 244 -3.33 -4.25 2.26
C TYR A 244 -3.05 -5.74 2.41
N LYS A 245 -3.22 -6.28 3.61
CA LYS A 245 -3.29 -7.74 3.77
C LYS A 245 -4.62 -8.23 3.21
N HIS A 246 -4.56 -8.94 2.09
CA HIS A 246 -5.75 -9.56 1.49
C HIS A 246 -6.44 -10.49 2.51
N LEU A 247 -7.76 -10.57 2.41
CA LEU A 247 -8.62 -11.24 3.41
C LEU A 247 -9.12 -12.60 2.94
N ILE A 248 -8.68 -13.04 1.77
CA ILE A 248 -9.08 -14.30 1.15
C ILE A 248 -7.97 -15.33 1.28
N LYS A 249 -8.28 -16.58 0.93
CA LYS A 249 -7.24 -17.61 0.79
C LYS A 249 -6.58 -17.47 -0.57
N THR A 250 -5.26 -17.54 -0.60
CA THR A 250 -4.45 -17.58 -1.83
C THR A 250 -4.68 -18.91 -2.56
N PHE A 251 -4.79 -18.87 -3.89
CA PHE A 251 -5.02 -20.06 -4.71
C PHE A 251 -3.69 -20.68 -5.15
N VAL A 252 -3.24 -21.70 -4.43
CA VAL A 252 -1.98 -22.41 -4.76
C VAL A 252 -2.17 -23.30 -5.99
N ASN A 253 -1.22 -23.25 -6.93
CA ASN A 253 -1.20 -24.08 -8.15
C ASN A 253 -2.46 -23.92 -9.03
N ASP A 254 -2.99 -22.70 -9.10
CA ASP A 254 -4.14 -22.41 -9.96
C ASP A 254 -3.86 -22.73 -11.44
N SER A 255 -4.63 -23.67 -11.99
CA SER A 255 -4.61 -24.07 -13.39
C SER A 255 -5.80 -23.55 -14.19
N PHE A 256 -6.70 -22.75 -13.59
CA PHE A 256 -7.89 -22.20 -14.25
C PHE A 256 -7.49 -21.06 -15.18
N GLY A 257 -7.50 -21.35 -16.49
CA GLY A 257 -7.19 -20.42 -17.56
C GLY A 257 -8.39 -19.55 -17.95
N PHE A 258 -8.34 -18.99 -19.16
CA PHE A 258 -9.35 -18.04 -19.62
C PHE A 258 -10.75 -18.66 -19.74
N ASP A 259 -10.88 -19.88 -20.27
CA ASP A 259 -12.20 -20.50 -20.51
C ASP A 259 -12.84 -21.11 -19.26
N ASP A 260 -12.03 -21.46 -18.26
CA ASP A 260 -12.54 -22.01 -17.02
C ASP A 260 -13.25 -20.93 -16.16
N ARG A 261 -13.05 -19.65 -16.50
CA ARG A 261 -13.62 -18.49 -15.81
C ARG A 261 -14.89 -18.02 -16.52
N SER A 262 -16.04 -18.39 -15.96
CA SER A 262 -17.37 -18.13 -16.53
C SER A 262 -17.85 -16.68 -16.42
N ILE A 263 -17.35 -15.92 -15.45
CA ILE A 263 -17.71 -14.51 -15.24
C ILE A 263 -16.71 -13.62 -15.97
N LEU A 264 -17.19 -12.67 -16.78
CA LEU A 264 -16.32 -11.74 -17.49
C LEU A 264 -15.78 -10.67 -16.55
N LEU A 265 -16.67 -9.95 -15.85
CA LEU A 265 -16.29 -8.84 -14.96
C LEU A 265 -17.00 -8.98 -13.61
N TYR A 266 -16.23 -8.82 -12.53
CA TYR A 266 -16.72 -9.02 -11.17
C TYR A 266 -16.54 -7.79 -10.29
N PHE A 267 -17.61 -7.44 -9.56
CA PHE A 267 -17.60 -6.52 -8.45
C PHE A 267 -18.56 -6.97 -7.35
N GLN A 268 -18.07 -6.98 -6.11
CA GLN A 268 -18.89 -7.12 -4.93
C GLN A 268 -18.38 -6.17 -3.83
N GLY A 269 -19.27 -5.32 -3.30
CA GLY A 269 -18.88 -4.37 -2.26
C GLY A 269 -19.90 -3.28 -1.99
N GLY A 270 -19.54 -2.33 -1.12
CA GLY A 270 -20.40 -1.18 -0.82
C GLY A 270 -20.53 -0.24 -2.01
N ILE A 271 -21.73 -0.19 -2.61
CA ILE A 271 -22.06 0.67 -3.76
C ILE A 271 -22.38 2.09 -3.31
N HIS A 272 -23.07 2.24 -2.17
CA HIS A 272 -23.36 3.54 -1.57
C HIS A 272 -22.28 3.88 -0.55
N ARG A 273 -21.45 4.88 -0.88
CA ARG A 273 -20.36 5.41 -0.05
C ARG A 273 -20.40 6.94 -0.07
N LYS A 274 -19.91 7.57 0.99
CA LYS A 274 -20.07 9.02 1.21
C LYS A 274 -19.18 9.82 0.25
N ASP A 275 -17.88 9.50 0.23
CA ASP A 275 -16.84 10.35 -0.36
C ASP A 275 -16.22 9.73 -1.64
N GLY A 276 -17.08 9.28 -2.56
CA GLY A 276 -16.66 8.61 -3.81
C GLY A 276 -17.71 7.65 -4.40
N GLY A 277 -18.87 7.51 -3.75
CA GLY A 277 -19.94 6.62 -4.20
C GLY A 277 -20.65 7.02 -5.51
N SER A 278 -20.34 8.20 -6.08
CA SER A 278 -20.95 8.64 -7.33
C SER A 278 -20.57 7.74 -8.50
N ILE A 279 -19.29 7.35 -8.61
CA ILE A 279 -18.82 6.47 -9.68
C ILE A 279 -19.34 5.04 -9.52
N ARG A 280 -19.31 4.50 -8.29
CA ARG A 280 -19.84 3.15 -8.00
C ARG A 280 -21.32 3.05 -8.32
N LYS A 281 -22.11 4.07 -7.97
CA LYS A 281 -23.55 4.12 -8.29
C LYS A 281 -23.80 4.25 -9.80
N GLN A 282 -23.01 5.07 -10.50
CA GLN A 282 -23.12 5.22 -11.95
C GLN A 282 -22.76 3.92 -12.68
N LEU A 283 -21.64 3.30 -12.33
CA LEU A 283 -21.21 2.02 -12.90
C LEU A 283 -22.19 0.89 -12.56
N PHE A 284 -22.73 0.85 -11.34
CA PHE A 284 -23.81 -0.09 -11.02
C PHE A 284 -25.01 0.07 -11.97
N ASN A 285 -25.47 1.31 -12.19
CA ASN A 285 -26.59 1.55 -13.10
C ASN A 285 -26.29 1.16 -14.55
N LEU A 286 -25.05 1.30 -15.00
CA LEU A 286 -24.60 0.91 -16.34
C LEU A 286 -24.45 -0.61 -16.49
N LEU A 287 -24.07 -1.33 -15.42
CA LEU A 287 -23.61 -2.72 -15.51
C LEU A 287 -24.56 -3.77 -14.88
N LYS A 288 -25.51 -3.38 -14.01
CA LYS A 288 -26.35 -4.32 -13.25
C LYS A 288 -27.19 -5.31 -14.08
N GLY A 289 -27.40 -5.03 -15.37
CA GLY A 289 -28.14 -5.90 -16.29
C GLY A 289 -27.28 -6.48 -17.41
N GLU A 290 -25.96 -6.26 -17.38
CA GLU A 290 -25.05 -6.73 -18.41
C GLU A 290 -24.80 -8.23 -18.25
N LYS A 291 -24.87 -8.97 -19.38
CA LYS A 291 -24.63 -10.42 -19.36
C LYS A 291 -23.15 -10.69 -19.04
N SER A 292 -22.91 -11.73 -18.24
CA SER A 292 -21.56 -12.14 -17.79
C SER A 292 -20.87 -11.13 -16.87
N VAL A 293 -21.60 -10.17 -16.30
CA VAL A 293 -21.08 -9.25 -15.28
C VAL A 293 -21.75 -9.57 -13.95
N HIS A 294 -20.96 -9.78 -12.90
CA HIS A 294 -21.45 -9.84 -11.53
C HIS A 294 -21.20 -8.49 -10.87
N PHE A 295 -22.24 -7.72 -10.59
CA PHE A 295 -22.14 -6.44 -9.89
C PHE A 295 -23.14 -6.42 -8.73
N ALA A 296 -22.66 -6.68 -7.52
CA ALA A 296 -23.51 -6.86 -6.35
C ALA A 296 -23.07 -6.02 -5.15
N PHE A 297 -24.01 -5.82 -4.22
CA PHE A 297 -23.70 -5.32 -2.90
C PHE A 297 -22.91 -6.37 -2.10
N GLY A 298 -21.95 -5.92 -1.30
CA GLY A 298 -21.25 -6.80 -0.35
C GLY A 298 -22.20 -7.34 0.71
N SER A 299 -22.03 -8.61 1.07
CA SER A 299 -22.77 -9.26 2.17
C SER A 299 -21.99 -9.11 3.48
N LEU A 300 -22.68 -8.75 4.57
CA LEU A 300 -22.13 -8.76 5.94
C LEU A 300 -22.29 -10.13 6.63
N ARG A 301 -22.77 -11.15 5.91
CA ARG A 301 -22.96 -12.51 6.44
C ARG A 301 -21.61 -13.22 6.61
N GLU A 302 -21.56 -14.21 7.50
CA GLU A 302 -20.35 -14.98 7.83
C GLU A 302 -19.64 -15.60 6.61
N ASN A 303 -20.36 -15.88 5.52
CA ASN A 303 -19.79 -16.46 4.28
C ASN A 303 -19.45 -15.43 3.18
N GLY A 304 -19.60 -14.12 3.45
CA GLY A 304 -19.45 -13.08 2.44
C GLY A 304 -18.05 -13.04 1.82
N THR A 305 -17.01 -13.33 2.59
CA THR A 305 -15.61 -13.38 2.13
C THR A 305 -15.35 -14.59 1.23
N ASP A 306 -15.88 -15.77 1.57
CA ASP A 306 -15.72 -16.98 0.77
C ASP A 306 -16.50 -16.91 -0.55
N GLU A 307 -17.69 -16.30 -0.54
CA GLU A 307 -18.46 -16.01 -1.75
C GLU A 307 -17.73 -15.01 -2.65
N ALA A 308 -17.16 -13.95 -2.06
CA ALA A 308 -16.37 -12.99 -2.80
C ALA A 308 -15.12 -13.62 -3.41
N SER A 309 -14.38 -14.42 -2.64
CA SER A 309 -13.20 -15.16 -3.09
C SER A 309 -13.53 -16.09 -4.27
N ARG A 310 -14.55 -16.94 -4.15
CA ARG A 310 -15.00 -17.82 -5.24
C ARG A 310 -15.50 -17.05 -6.47
N GLY A 311 -16.17 -15.92 -6.24
CA GLY A 311 -16.64 -15.04 -7.29
C GLY A 311 -15.49 -14.42 -8.08
N MET A 312 -14.50 -13.84 -7.38
CA MET A 312 -13.29 -13.29 -8.01
C MET A 312 -12.51 -14.38 -8.76
N HIS A 313 -12.30 -15.55 -8.15
CA HIS A 313 -11.56 -16.65 -8.77
C HIS A 313 -12.28 -17.23 -10.01
N SER A 314 -13.61 -17.23 -10.03
CA SER A 314 -14.38 -17.63 -11.23
C SER A 314 -14.44 -16.57 -12.33
N SER A 315 -13.77 -15.42 -12.14
CA SER A 315 -13.88 -14.25 -13.00
C SER A 315 -12.59 -13.95 -13.76
N LYS A 316 -12.73 -13.46 -15.00
CA LYS A 316 -11.61 -13.00 -15.82
C LYS A 316 -11.06 -11.67 -15.32
N PHE A 317 -11.94 -10.72 -15.04
CA PHE A 317 -11.59 -9.37 -14.61
C PHE A 317 -12.28 -9.00 -13.30
N CYS A 318 -11.55 -8.30 -12.43
CA CYS A 318 -12.08 -7.81 -11.16
C CYS A 318 -12.03 -6.30 -11.10
N LEU A 319 -13.21 -5.68 -10.97
CA LEU A 319 -13.37 -4.24 -10.95
C LEU A 319 -12.89 -3.67 -9.62
N ASN A 320 -11.86 -2.83 -9.66
CA ASN A 320 -11.37 -2.08 -8.51
C ASN A 320 -11.71 -0.60 -8.69
N MET A 321 -12.67 -0.10 -7.92
CA MET A 321 -13.08 1.31 -7.95
C MET A 321 -12.75 1.98 -6.63
N ALA A 322 -12.29 3.23 -6.71
CA ALA A 322 -12.16 4.12 -5.57
C ALA A 322 -13.42 4.11 -4.68
N GLY A 323 -13.22 4.22 -3.37
CA GLY A 323 -14.25 4.25 -2.34
C GLY A 323 -14.25 5.58 -1.61
N ASP A 324 -14.20 5.55 -0.28
CA ASP A 324 -13.95 6.74 0.56
C ASP A 324 -12.46 7.17 0.55
N THR A 325 -11.63 6.42 -0.17
CA THR A 325 -10.21 6.66 -0.49
C THR A 325 -9.92 6.11 -1.90
N PRO A 326 -8.85 6.56 -2.58
CA PRO A 326 -8.47 6.06 -3.91
C PRO A 326 -8.18 4.55 -3.94
N SER A 327 -7.58 4.01 -2.86
CA SER A 327 -7.19 2.60 -2.78
C SER A 327 -8.22 1.73 -2.01
N SER A 328 -8.13 0.40 -2.16
CA SER A 328 -8.97 -0.56 -1.45
C SER A 328 -8.33 -1.96 -1.42
N ASN A 329 -8.52 -2.69 -0.31
CA ASN A 329 -8.12 -4.10 -0.17
C ASN A 329 -8.57 -5.01 -1.32
N ARG A 330 -9.68 -4.67 -2.02
CA ARG A 330 -10.19 -5.43 -3.16
C ARG A 330 -9.15 -5.65 -4.25
N LEU A 331 -8.18 -4.74 -4.41
CA LEU A 331 -7.11 -4.91 -5.39
C LEU A 331 -6.28 -6.15 -5.04
N PHE A 332 -5.90 -6.27 -3.78
CA PHE A 332 -5.08 -7.37 -3.27
C PHE A 332 -5.89 -8.66 -3.15
N ASP A 333 -7.19 -8.60 -2.84
CA ASP A 333 -8.08 -9.77 -2.93
C ASP A 333 -8.22 -10.26 -4.39
N ALA A 334 -8.28 -9.36 -5.38
CA ALA A 334 -8.34 -9.72 -6.79
C ALA A 334 -7.03 -10.38 -7.25
N ILE A 335 -5.88 -9.83 -6.85
CA ILE A 335 -4.56 -10.41 -7.12
C ILE A 335 -4.45 -11.81 -6.50
N ALA A 336 -4.75 -11.98 -5.21
CA ALA A 336 -4.70 -13.28 -4.55
C ALA A 336 -5.73 -14.30 -5.08
N SER A 337 -6.75 -13.84 -5.83
CA SER A 337 -7.73 -14.70 -6.54
C SER A 337 -7.34 -15.04 -7.98
N HIS A 338 -6.21 -14.51 -8.46
CA HIS A 338 -5.80 -14.51 -9.87
C HIS A 338 -6.84 -13.93 -10.84
N CYS A 339 -7.52 -12.88 -10.40
CA CYS A 339 -8.50 -12.15 -11.20
C CYS A 339 -7.89 -10.85 -11.69
N VAL A 340 -7.71 -10.68 -13.01
CA VAL A 340 -7.00 -9.52 -13.60
C VAL A 340 -7.68 -8.21 -13.16
N PRO A 341 -7.00 -7.33 -12.39
CA PRO A 341 -7.64 -6.12 -11.88
C PRO A 341 -7.92 -5.10 -12.98
N VAL A 342 -9.11 -4.51 -12.92
CA VAL A 342 -9.51 -3.34 -13.71
C VAL A 342 -9.63 -2.16 -12.76
N ILE A 343 -8.59 -1.35 -12.69
CA ILE A 343 -8.46 -0.24 -11.75
C ILE A 343 -9.09 1.02 -12.35
N ILE A 344 -10.12 1.53 -11.67
CA ILE A 344 -10.80 2.78 -12.00
C ILE A 344 -10.46 3.81 -10.92
N SER A 345 -9.45 4.62 -11.21
CA SER A 345 -9.01 5.71 -10.35
C SER A 345 -8.15 6.69 -11.16
N ASP A 346 -8.24 7.97 -10.81
CA ASP A 346 -7.35 9.02 -11.34
C ASP A 346 -6.25 9.39 -10.32
N ASP A 347 -6.37 8.94 -9.06
CA ASP A 347 -5.55 9.38 -7.92
C ASP A 347 -4.97 8.20 -7.11
N ILE A 348 -5.00 6.97 -7.65
CA ILE A 348 -4.44 5.81 -6.93
C ILE A 348 -2.92 5.83 -7.04
N GLU A 349 -2.26 5.61 -5.91
CA GLU A 349 -0.82 5.35 -5.82
C GLU A 349 -0.67 3.90 -5.36
N LEU A 350 0.18 3.12 -6.02
CA LEU A 350 0.28 1.68 -5.79
C LEU A 350 1.56 1.30 -5.03
N PRO A 351 1.54 0.22 -4.25
CA PRO A 351 2.76 -0.29 -3.64
C PRO A 351 3.77 -0.73 -4.70
N TYR A 352 5.03 -0.35 -4.49
CA TYR A 352 6.17 -0.86 -5.27
C TYR A 352 6.16 -0.54 -6.77
N GLU A 353 5.56 0.57 -7.20
CA GLU A 353 5.61 0.99 -8.63
C GLU A 353 7.02 1.26 -9.15
N ASP A 354 8.00 1.39 -8.27
CA ASP A 354 9.42 1.45 -8.62
C ASP A 354 10.05 0.08 -8.95
N VAL A 355 9.32 -1.02 -8.70
CA VAL A 355 9.73 -2.41 -8.95
C VAL A 355 8.76 -3.13 -9.89
N LEU A 356 7.46 -2.84 -9.77
CA LEU A 356 6.38 -3.53 -10.48
C LEU A 356 5.71 -2.61 -11.49
N ASP A 357 5.74 -3.01 -12.76
CA ASP A 357 4.91 -2.40 -13.80
C ASP A 357 3.51 -3.02 -13.77
N TYR A 358 2.58 -2.35 -13.06
CA TYR A 358 1.18 -2.77 -12.97
C TYR A 358 0.48 -2.84 -14.33
N SER A 359 0.94 -2.12 -15.36
CA SER A 359 0.33 -2.20 -16.70
C SER A 359 0.48 -3.58 -17.34
N LYS A 360 1.39 -4.41 -16.83
CA LYS A 360 1.61 -5.79 -17.29
C LYS A 360 0.61 -6.79 -16.72
N PHE A 361 -0.14 -6.44 -15.69
CA PHE A 361 -1.09 -7.36 -15.04
C PHE A 361 -2.41 -6.72 -14.59
N CYS A 362 -2.60 -5.41 -14.84
CA CYS A 362 -3.81 -4.66 -14.56
C CYS A 362 -4.22 -3.81 -15.77
N ILE A 363 -5.52 -3.51 -15.86
CA ILE A 363 -6.07 -2.54 -16.80
C ILE A 363 -6.42 -1.26 -16.04
N PHE A 364 -5.85 -0.13 -16.45
CA PHE A 364 -6.18 1.18 -15.87
C PHE A 364 -7.22 1.90 -16.71
N VAL A 365 -8.22 2.49 -16.04
CA VAL A 365 -9.28 3.26 -16.68
C VAL A 365 -9.53 4.54 -15.90
N ARG A 366 -9.48 5.68 -16.59
CA ARG A 366 -9.83 6.96 -15.98
C ARG A 366 -11.28 6.97 -15.51
N ALA A 367 -11.55 7.59 -14.37
CA ALA A 367 -12.88 7.60 -13.77
C ALA A 367 -13.94 8.16 -14.72
N PHE A 368 -13.59 9.24 -15.43
CA PHE A 368 -14.45 9.89 -16.42
C PHE A 368 -14.78 9.01 -17.64
N ASP A 369 -13.83 8.18 -18.10
CA ASP A 369 -14.06 7.30 -19.24
C ASP A 369 -14.92 6.09 -18.86
N ALA A 370 -14.70 5.53 -17.66
CA ALA A 370 -15.42 4.37 -17.19
C ALA A 370 -16.95 4.58 -17.13
N ILE A 371 -17.41 5.80 -16.82
CA ILE A 371 -18.83 6.14 -16.72
C ILE A 371 -19.50 6.44 -18.08
N LYS A 372 -18.73 6.47 -19.18
CA LYS A 372 -19.31 6.61 -20.53
C LYS A 372 -20.03 5.33 -20.91
N LYS A 373 -21.29 5.46 -21.33
CA LYS A 373 -22.15 4.31 -21.68
C LYS A 373 -21.46 3.40 -22.69
N GLY A 374 -21.30 2.12 -22.33
CA GLY A 374 -20.71 1.08 -23.19
C GLY A 374 -19.18 1.09 -23.29
N PHE A 375 -18.49 2.14 -22.82
CA PHE A 375 -17.03 2.25 -22.93
C PHE A 375 -16.32 1.10 -22.21
N LEU A 376 -16.61 0.91 -20.91
CA LEU A 376 -15.95 -0.10 -20.10
C LEU A 376 -16.15 -1.51 -20.65
N MET A 377 -17.37 -1.86 -21.07
CA MET A 377 -17.64 -3.19 -21.64
C MET A 377 -17.00 -3.38 -23.01
N THR A 378 -16.91 -2.33 -23.83
CA THR A 378 -16.20 -2.40 -25.11
C THR A 378 -14.72 -2.65 -24.88
N LEU A 379 -14.10 -1.93 -23.93
CA LEU A 379 -12.71 -2.13 -23.54
C LEU A 379 -12.47 -3.56 -23.05
N ILE A 380 -13.23 -4.02 -22.06
CA ILE A 380 -13.04 -5.36 -21.46
C ILE A 380 -13.25 -6.48 -22.47
N ARG A 381 -14.22 -6.35 -23.39
CA ARG A 381 -14.47 -7.34 -24.44
C ARG A 381 -13.44 -7.29 -25.58
N SER A 382 -12.69 -6.20 -25.72
CA SER A 382 -11.64 -6.07 -26.72
C SER A 382 -10.33 -6.77 -26.34
N VAL A 383 -10.15 -7.09 -25.05
CA VAL A 383 -8.97 -7.82 -24.58
C VAL A 383 -9.02 -9.23 -25.13
N SER A 384 -7.98 -9.60 -25.88
CA SER A 384 -7.86 -10.95 -26.43
C SER A 384 -7.62 -11.98 -25.34
N ARG A 385 -7.81 -13.26 -25.67
CA ARG A 385 -7.45 -14.37 -24.77
C ARG A 385 -5.96 -14.31 -24.44
N GLU A 386 -5.14 -14.05 -25.46
CA GLU A 386 -3.69 -14.03 -25.39
C GLU A 386 -3.21 -12.91 -24.46
N ASP A 387 -3.77 -11.70 -24.59
CA ASP A 387 -3.44 -10.57 -23.73
C ASP A 387 -3.87 -10.83 -22.28
N TRP A 388 -5.06 -11.39 -22.08
CA TRP A 388 -5.52 -11.76 -20.74
C TRP A 388 -4.62 -12.81 -20.11
N THR A 389 -4.23 -13.84 -20.87
CA THR A 389 -3.36 -14.91 -20.36
C THR A 389 -1.99 -14.39 -19.96
N GLN A 390 -1.42 -13.44 -20.72
CA GLN A 390 -0.17 -12.77 -20.34
C GLN A 390 -0.32 -12.00 -19.03
N MET A 391 -1.39 -11.20 -18.89
CA MET A 391 -1.66 -10.48 -17.64
C MET A 391 -1.85 -11.43 -16.45
N TRP A 392 -2.59 -12.52 -16.65
CA TRP A 392 -2.84 -13.54 -15.63
C TRP A 392 -1.55 -14.26 -15.21
N GLN A 393 -0.69 -14.64 -16.15
CA GLN A 393 0.61 -15.23 -15.84
C GLN A 393 1.48 -14.26 -15.04
N ARG A 394 1.58 -13.01 -15.49
CA ARG A 394 2.34 -11.99 -14.79
C ARG A 394 1.79 -11.74 -13.38
N LEU A 395 0.47 -11.73 -13.21
CA LEU A 395 -0.18 -11.59 -11.91
C LEU A 395 0.25 -12.70 -10.92
N LYS A 396 0.32 -13.95 -11.38
CA LYS A 396 0.80 -15.09 -10.57
C LYS A 396 2.27 -14.99 -10.18
N GLU A 397 3.09 -14.36 -11.01
CA GLU A 397 4.51 -14.14 -10.68
C GLU A 397 4.68 -13.11 -9.57
N VAL A 398 3.80 -12.11 -9.51
CA VAL A 398 3.95 -10.97 -8.59
C VAL A 398 3.10 -11.09 -7.32
N GLU A 399 2.14 -12.02 -7.23
CA GLU A 399 1.23 -12.10 -6.08
C GLU A 399 1.96 -12.27 -4.73
N GLY A 400 3.10 -12.98 -4.74
CA GLY A 400 3.90 -13.24 -3.55
C GLY A 400 4.42 -11.96 -2.89
N TYR A 401 4.65 -10.90 -3.67
CA TYR A 401 5.09 -9.58 -3.18
C TYR A 401 4.03 -8.86 -2.33
N PHE A 402 2.80 -9.35 -2.32
CA PHE A 402 1.69 -8.81 -1.53
C PHE A 402 1.23 -9.73 -0.39
N GLU A 403 1.93 -10.86 -0.17
CA GLU A 403 1.62 -11.79 0.91
C GLU A 403 2.29 -11.39 2.23
N PHE A 404 1.48 -11.15 3.26
CA PHE A 404 1.98 -10.92 4.62
C PHE A 404 1.93 -12.22 5.42
N GLN A 405 3.10 -12.69 5.87
CA GLN A 405 3.24 -13.93 6.63
C GLN A 405 4.35 -13.81 7.68
N TYR A 406 4.35 -14.75 8.63
CA TYR A 406 5.40 -14.87 9.62
C TYR A 406 5.75 -16.36 9.83
N PRO A 407 7.03 -16.76 9.81
CA PRO A 407 8.19 -15.94 9.41
C PRO A 407 8.07 -15.42 7.98
N SER A 408 8.62 -14.24 7.70
CA SER A 408 8.60 -13.69 6.33
C SER A 408 9.44 -14.53 5.38
N LYS A 409 9.08 -14.54 4.10
CA LYS A 409 9.83 -15.18 3.01
C LYS A 409 10.50 -14.13 2.13
N LYS A 410 11.41 -14.59 1.27
CA LYS A 410 12.11 -13.75 0.30
C LYS A 410 11.09 -12.98 -0.52
N ASP A 411 11.28 -11.67 -0.58
CA ASP A 411 10.46 -10.70 -1.31
C ASP A 411 8.96 -10.71 -0.99
N ASP A 412 8.50 -11.30 0.12
CA ASP A 412 7.10 -11.16 0.50
C ASP A 412 6.75 -9.71 0.91
N ALA A 413 5.48 -9.43 1.23
CA ALA A 413 5.06 -8.06 1.53
C ALA A 413 5.84 -7.41 2.68
N VAL A 414 6.28 -8.18 3.67
CA VAL A 414 7.10 -7.65 4.78
C VAL A 414 8.46 -7.20 4.25
N GLN A 415 9.11 -8.07 3.47
CA GLN A 415 10.42 -7.77 2.90
C GLN A 415 10.34 -6.61 1.90
N MET A 416 9.32 -6.57 1.05
CA MET A 416 9.11 -5.52 0.07
C MET A 416 8.86 -4.14 0.71
N VAL A 417 8.14 -4.07 1.85
CA VAL A 417 8.01 -2.81 2.61
C VAL A 417 9.37 -2.35 3.12
N TRP A 418 10.19 -3.23 3.69
CA TRP A 418 11.54 -2.85 4.14
C TRP A 418 12.47 -2.42 3.01
N GLN A 419 12.41 -3.10 1.87
CA GLN A 419 13.17 -2.71 0.69
C GLN A 419 12.72 -1.34 0.17
N ALA A 420 11.41 -1.04 0.18
CA ALA A 420 10.89 0.28 -0.17
C ALA A 420 11.40 1.36 0.80
N VAL A 421 11.47 1.06 2.11
CA VAL A 421 12.09 1.94 3.12
C VAL A 421 13.54 2.20 2.77
N ALA A 422 14.33 1.15 2.54
CA ALA A 422 15.74 1.26 2.20
C ALA A 422 15.98 2.17 0.98
N ARG A 423 15.13 2.09 -0.05
CA ARG A 423 15.23 2.94 -1.25
C ARG A 423 14.97 4.43 -0.96
N LYS A 424 14.24 4.78 0.10
CA LYS A 424 14.00 6.18 0.52
C LYS A 424 15.12 6.77 1.39
N VAL A 425 15.92 5.93 2.05
CA VAL A 425 16.94 6.36 3.03
C VAL A 425 17.95 7.37 2.46
N PRO A 426 18.56 7.17 1.27
CA PRO A 426 19.57 8.11 0.77
C PRO A 426 19.07 9.55 0.65
N ALA A 427 17.82 9.73 0.19
CA ALA A 427 17.21 11.05 0.06
C ALA A 427 16.93 11.70 1.43
N ILE A 428 16.55 10.89 2.42
CA ILE A 428 16.34 11.35 3.80
C ILE A 428 17.68 11.77 4.43
N GLN A 429 18.72 10.94 4.32
CA GLN A 429 20.04 11.24 4.84
C GLN A 429 20.60 12.52 4.22
N LEU A 430 20.43 12.72 2.90
CA LEU A 430 20.78 13.97 2.24
C LEU A 430 20.06 15.17 2.88
N LYS A 431 18.74 15.09 3.11
CA LYS A 431 17.95 16.16 3.75
C LYS A 431 18.46 16.43 5.18
N VAL A 432 18.71 15.39 5.97
CA VAL A 432 19.23 15.49 7.34
C VAL A 432 20.61 16.14 7.37
N HIS A 433 21.58 15.63 6.59
CA HIS A 433 22.94 16.18 6.50
C HIS A 433 22.96 17.64 6.06
N ARG A 434 22.06 18.05 5.17
CA ARG A 434 21.93 19.45 4.76
C ARG A 434 21.42 20.34 5.90
N SER A 435 20.42 19.87 6.66
CA SER A 435 19.89 20.62 7.81
C SER A 435 20.86 20.71 8.99
N SER A 436 21.73 19.73 9.18
CA SER A 436 22.63 19.67 10.33
C SER A 436 23.98 20.37 10.14
N ARG A 437 24.25 20.98 8.97
CA ARG A 437 25.55 21.61 8.67
C ARG A 437 26.01 22.66 9.68
N PHE A 438 25.06 23.39 10.25
CA PHE A 438 25.34 24.49 11.17
C PHE A 438 24.90 24.22 12.61
N SER A 439 24.46 23.00 12.93
CA SER A 439 23.91 22.66 14.26
C SER A 439 24.91 22.87 15.41
N ARG A 440 26.22 22.81 15.11
CA ARG A 440 27.30 23.08 16.07
C ARG A 440 27.44 24.56 16.46
N PHE A 441 26.80 25.48 15.74
CA PHE A 441 26.84 26.92 16.00
C PHE A 441 25.58 27.42 16.74
N ASP A 442 24.56 26.59 16.91
CA ASP A 442 23.31 26.93 17.62
C ASP A 442 23.42 26.79 19.16
N VAL A 443 24.63 26.84 19.72
CA VAL A 443 24.90 26.58 21.16
C VAL A 443 24.41 27.73 22.08
N HIS A 444 23.84 28.81 21.53
CA HIS A 444 23.45 30.01 22.29
C HIS A 444 22.06 30.58 21.98
N ARG A 445 21.03 29.73 21.82
CA ARG A 445 19.64 30.21 21.80
C ARG A 445 18.74 29.52 22.81
#